data_AF-A0A9E6R8Y9-F1
#
_entry.id   AF-A0A9E6R8Y9-F1
#
_cell.length_a   1.000
_cell.length_b   1.000
_cell.length_c   1.000
_cell.angle_alpha   90.00
_cell.angle_beta   90.00
_cell.angle_gamma   90.00
#
_symmetry.space_group_name_H-M   'P 1'
#
loop_
_entity.id
_entity.type
_entity.pdbx_description
1 polymer ?
#
loop_
_entity_poly.entity_id
_entity_poly.type
_entity_poly.pdbx_seq_one_letter_code
_entity_poly.pdbx_strand_id
1 'polypeptide(L)' 'MQTASVFASQSLAPKAGPLASAQQRALGDMRAFLARARPQSPSEALRLLRNAYPESPLSLRVAACGLAEA' A
#
# COMPACT_ATOMS: atom_id res chain seq x y z
N MET A 1 0.62 21.36 -42.73
CA MET A 1 -0.55 20.83 -42.00
C MET A 1 -0.20 19.44 -41.46
N GLN A 2 -0.52 19.21 -40.17
CA GLN A 2 -0.64 17.94 -39.43
C GLN A 2 0.58 17.01 -39.26
N THR A 3 1.18 17.07 -38.07
CA THR A 3 1.95 15.98 -37.44
C THR A 3 1.08 15.32 -36.37
N ALA A 4 0.53 14.14 -36.65
CA ALA A 4 -0.20 13.34 -35.67
C ALA A 4 0.79 12.64 -34.73
N SER A 5 0.87 13.09 -33.49
CA SER A 5 1.60 12.41 -32.42
C SER A 5 0.64 11.44 -31.74
N VAL A 6 0.75 10.14 -32.08
CA VAL A 6 0.02 9.07 -31.41
C VAL A 6 0.82 8.71 -30.16
N PHE A 7 0.43 9.27 -29.02
CA PHE A 7 0.96 8.87 -27.72
C PHE A 7 0.24 7.59 -27.29
N ALA A 8 0.84 6.44 -27.63
CA ALA A 8 0.40 5.14 -27.15
C ALA A 8 0.74 5.03 -25.65
N SER A 9 -0.20 5.42 -24.80
CA SER A 9 -0.17 5.10 -23.37
C SER A 9 -0.32 3.59 -23.18
N GLN A 10 0.80 2.86 -23.27
CA GLN A 10 0.89 1.48 -22.81
C GLN A 10 0.62 1.48 -21.30
N SER A 11 -0.63 1.20 -20.93
CA SER A 11 -1.01 0.82 -19.59
C SER A 11 -0.33 -0.51 -19.26
N LEU A 12 0.85 -0.42 -18.65
CA LEU A 12 1.51 -1.54 -17.99
C LEU A 12 0.63 -1.94 -16.81
N ALA A 13 -0.37 -2.78 -17.05
CA ALA A 13 -0.99 -3.54 -15.99
C ALA A 13 0.06 -4.53 -15.48
N PRO A 14 0.62 -4.37 -14.27
CA PRO A 14 1.46 -5.42 -13.72
C PRO A 14 0.56 -6.63 -13.58
N LYS A 15 0.98 -7.77 -14.14
CA LYS A 15 0.40 -9.08 -13.83
C LYS A 15 0.65 -9.35 -12.34
N ALA A 16 -0.16 -8.72 -11.51
CA ALA A 16 -0.25 -8.94 -10.09
C ALA A 16 -0.79 -10.36 -9.91
N GLY A 17 0.12 -11.33 -9.80
CA GLY A 17 -0.23 -12.70 -9.48
C GLY A 17 -1.02 -12.77 -8.16
N PRO A 18 -1.61 -13.93 -7.83
CA PRO A 18 -2.43 -14.10 -6.63
C PRO A 18 -1.75 -13.62 -5.33
N LEU A 19 -0.41 -13.68 -5.25
CA LEU A 19 0.38 -13.13 -4.15
C LEU A 19 0.32 -11.60 -4.02
N ALA A 20 0.31 -10.87 -5.14
CA ALA A 20 0.15 -9.42 -5.14
C ALA A 20 -1.28 -9.04 -4.66
N SER A 21 -2.28 -9.86 -5.00
CA SER A 21 -3.64 -9.67 -4.49
C SER A 21 -3.78 -9.92 -2.98
N ALA A 22 -2.95 -10.81 -2.42
CA ALA A 22 -2.91 -11.08 -0.98
C ALA A 22 -2.23 -9.93 -0.22
N GLN A 23 -1.12 -9.41 -0.75
CA GLN A 23 -0.45 -8.22 -0.18
C GLN A 23 -1.35 -6.98 -0.24
N GLN A 24 -2.06 -6.76 -1.35
CA GLN A 24 -3.02 -5.65 -1.46
C GLN A 24 -4.17 -5.76 -0.46
N ARG A 25 -4.70 -6.97 -0.25
CA ARG A 25 -5.73 -7.22 0.78
C ARG A 25 -5.20 -6.92 2.18
N ALA A 26 -4.04 -7.47 2.53
CA ALA A 26 -3.41 -7.22 3.83
C ALA A 26 -3.11 -5.71 4.06
N LEU A 27 -2.67 -4.99 3.03
CA LEU A 27 -2.52 -3.52 3.10
C LEU A 27 -3.83 -2.81 3.34
N GLY A 28 -4.91 -3.22 2.66
CA GLY A 28 -6.25 -2.69 2.89
C GLY A 28 -6.73 -2.90 4.33
N ASP A 29 -6.54 -4.11 4.85
CA ASP A 29 -6.92 -4.45 6.22
C ASP A 29 -6.15 -3.63 7.26
N MET A 30 -4.83 -3.49 7.08
CA MET A 30 -3.99 -2.67 7.96
C MET A 30 -4.39 -1.19 7.92
N ARG A 31 -4.69 -0.64 6.73
CA ARG A 31 -5.17 0.74 6.60
C ARG A 31 -6.51 0.95 7.29
N ALA A 32 -7.45 0.00 7.13
CA ALA A 32 -8.75 0.05 7.80
C ALA A 32 -8.60 -0.05 9.33
N PHE A 33 -7.69 -0.89 9.81
CA PHE A 33 -7.36 -1.00 11.23
C PHE A 33 -6.83 0.34 11.78
N LEU A 34 -5.87 0.96 11.10
CA LEU A 34 -5.33 2.26 11.52
C LEU A 34 -6.37 3.38 11.49
N ALA A 35 -7.27 3.39 10.49
CA ALA A 35 -8.35 4.36 10.40
C ALA A 35 -9.31 4.30 11.62
N ARG A 36 -9.51 3.10 12.17
CA ARG A 36 -10.30 2.88 13.39
C ARG A 36 -9.52 3.23 14.66
N ALA A 37 -8.26 2.82 14.73
CA ALA A 37 -7.41 3.02 15.91
C ALA A 37 -7.00 4.50 16.11
N ARG A 38 -6.96 5.30 15.03
CA ARG A 38 -6.59 6.72 15.04
C ARG A 38 -5.27 7.00 15.79
N PRO A 39 -4.15 6.37 15.39
CA PRO A 39 -2.84 6.64 15.99
C PRO A 39 -2.49 8.13 15.86
N GLN A 40 -1.88 8.68 16.91
CA GLN A 40 -1.48 10.09 16.99
C GLN A 40 -0.13 10.35 16.31
N SER A 41 0.63 9.28 16.00
CA SER A 41 1.93 9.39 15.32
C SER A 41 2.24 8.17 14.43
N PRO A 42 3.13 8.31 13.43
CA PRO A 42 3.56 7.18 12.61
C PRO A 42 4.24 6.07 13.41
N SER A 43 5.00 6.43 14.46
CA SER A 43 5.64 5.46 15.36
C SER A 43 4.63 4.68 16.20
N GLU A 44 3.52 5.31 16.58
CA GLU A 44 2.40 4.63 17.23
C GLU A 44 1.66 3.70 16.25
N ALA A 45 1.39 4.17 15.03
CA ALA A 45 0.79 3.34 13.98
C ALA A 45 1.60 2.05 13.74
N LEU A 46 2.93 2.17 13.63
CA LEU A 46 3.82 1.01 13.48
C LEU A 46 3.82 0.08 14.71
N ARG A 47 3.74 0.63 15.93
CA ARG A 47 3.61 -0.17 17.16
C ARG A 47 2.30 -0.96 17.18
N LEU A 48 1.19 -0.31 16.83
CA LEU A 48 -0.11 -0.97 16.74
C LEU A 48 -0.13 -2.06 15.68
N LEU A 49 0.41 -1.79 14.49
CA LEU A 49 0.50 -2.79 13.42
C LEU A 49 1.44 -3.95 13.77
N ARG A 50 2.55 -3.70 14.48
CA ARG A 50 3.43 -4.77 14.97
C ARG A 50 2.69 -5.72 15.91
N ASN A 51 1.83 -5.18 16.77
CA ASN A 51 1.10 -5.99 17.74
C ASN A 51 -0.07 -6.74 17.09
N ALA A 52 -0.78 -6.12 16.14
CA ALA A 52 -1.92 -6.73 15.46
C ALA A 52 -1.54 -7.68 14.31
N TYR A 53 -0.39 -7.44 13.66
CA TYR A 53 0.08 -8.18 12.49
C TYR A 53 1.57 -8.54 12.62
N PRO A 54 1.96 -9.37 13.61
CA PRO A 54 3.36 -9.70 13.87
C PRO A 54 4.02 -10.47 12.72
N GLU A 55 3.27 -11.37 12.07
CA GLU A 55 3.71 -12.21 10.95
C GLU A 55 3.91 -11.41 9.65
N SER A 56 3.38 -10.19 9.57
CA SER A 56 3.51 -9.37 8.37
C SER A 56 4.90 -8.72 8.29
N PRO A 57 5.53 -8.70 7.10
CA PRO A 57 6.86 -8.10 6.94
C PRO A 57 6.83 -6.60 7.25
N LEU A 58 7.97 -6.06 7.71
CA LEU A 58 8.10 -4.65 8.09
C LEU A 58 7.72 -3.71 6.94
N SER A 59 8.14 -4.02 5.72
CA SER A 59 7.84 -3.24 4.51
C SER A 59 6.34 -3.05 4.29
N LEU A 60 5.53 -4.09 4.51
CA LEU A 60 4.08 -4.04 4.38
C LEU A 60 3.45 -3.13 5.45
N ARG A 61 3.94 -3.23 6.69
CA ARG A 61 3.46 -2.39 7.81
C ARG A 61 3.80 -0.91 7.59
N VAL A 62 4.99 -0.60 7.05
CA VAL A 62 5.40 0.77 6.70
C VAL A 62 4.54 1.31 5.54
N ALA A 63 4.28 0.49 4.52
CA ALA A 63 3.41 0.87 3.40
C ALA A 63 1.95 1.13 3.84
N ALA A 64 1.47 0.45 4.88
CA ALA A 64 0.16 0.72 5.47
C ALA A 64 0.09 2.07 6.21
N CYS A 65 1.21 2.57 6.75
CA CYS A 65 1.29 3.88 7.40
C CYS A 65 1.29 5.07 6.43
N GLY A 66 1.41 4.85 5.11
CA GLY A 66 1.46 5.92 4.11
C GLY A 66 2.77 6.72 4.08
N LEU A 67 3.83 6.25 4.77
CA LEU A 67 5.14 6.91 4.83
C LEU A 67 5.96 6.84 3.53
N ALA A 68 5.44 6.18 2.49
CA ALA A 68 6.15 5.94 1.23
C ALA A 68 5.68 6.85 0.06
N GLU A 69 4.76 7.79 0.30
CA GLU A 69 4.27 8.77 -0.70
C GLU A 69 4.49 10.22 -0.26
N ALA A 70 5.75 10.60 0.02
CA ALA A 70 6.17 11.99 0.16
C ALA A 70 7.41 12.25 -0.71
#